data_AF-A0A0Q8LUP2-F1
#
_entry.id   AF-A0A0Q8LUP2-F1
#
_cell.length_a   1.000
_cell.length_b   1.000
_cell.length_c   1.000
_cell.angle_alpha   90.00
_cell.angle_beta   90.00
_cell.angle_gamma   90.00
#
_symmetry.space_group_name_H-M   'P 1'
#
loop_
_entity.id
_entity.type
_entity.pdbx_description
1 polymer ?
#
loop_
_entity_poly.entity_id
_entity_poly.type
_entity_poly.pdbx_seq_one_letter_code
_entity_poly.pdbx_strand_id
1 'polypeptide(L)'
;MNEWPRLLLLLALAGIGVTVLGSAAIWLMDEERRIRRALKRVLKGAPEAVILAPGRGRGAGFNFSTGAMAVAWDSGGWLLPYRIDELVGAELIVDGQILARVHRGEPRKPLDHGVEHAARVTLRLVFDDPHHPDFDLDLWLAGDETRRRTSSPSDAVQEANRWLARAEAVLRRPIAPHTLTRPAAAEDPAEPDDEPPFYLDQDERF
;
A
#
# COMPACT_ATOMS: atom_id res chain seq x y z
N MET A 1 20.69 55.50 -22.86
CA MET A 1 19.81 54.38 -23.26
C MET A 1 18.84 54.15 -22.11
N ASN A 2 17.53 54.11 -22.37
CA ASN A 2 16.54 53.99 -21.30
C ASN A 2 16.61 52.59 -20.66
N GLU A 3 16.97 52.51 -19.39
CA GLU A 3 17.14 51.26 -18.64
C GLU A 3 15.81 50.69 -18.11
N TRP A 4 14.77 51.53 -18.10
CA TRP A 4 13.43 51.18 -17.63
C TRP A 4 12.81 49.94 -18.31
N PRO A 5 12.84 49.78 -19.65
CA PRO A 5 12.30 48.57 -20.29
C PRO A 5 13.04 47.30 -19.90
N ARG A 6 14.36 47.38 -19.71
CA ARG A 6 15.18 46.24 -19.27
C ARG A 6 14.85 45.86 -17.83
N LEU A 7 14.69 46.84 -16.93
CA LEU A 7 14.29 46.60 -15.56
C LEU A 7 12.89 46.01 -15.46
N LEU A 8 11.93 46.53 -16.23
CA LEU A 8 10.57 45.98 -16.29
C LEU A 8 10.54 44.54 -16.83
N LEU A 9 11.33 44.24 -17.87
CA LEU A 9 11.45 42.90 -18.42
C LEU A 9 12.07 41.92 -17.40
N LEU A 10 13.13 42.33 -16.70
CA LEU A 10 13.75 41.51 -15.65
C LEU A 10 12.79 41.27 -14.49
N LEU A 11 12.01 42.28 -14.08
CA LEU A 11 10.99 42.14 -13.06
C LEU A 11 9.87 41.18 -13.48
N ALA A 12 9.40 41.28 -14.73
CA ALA A 12 8.41 40.37 -15.28
C ALA A 12 8.93 38.92 -15.33
N LEU A 13 10.16 38.71 -15.79
CA LEU A 13 10.81 37.41 -15.80
C LEU A 13 11.00 36.83 -14.39
N ALA A 14 11.40 37.67 -13.42
CA ALA A 14 11.53 37.26 -12.03
C ALA A 14 10.17 36.84 -11.45
N GLY A 15 9.10 37.59 -11.72
CA GLY A 15 7.74 37.25 -11.30
C GLY A 15 7.26 35.91 -11.86
N ILE A 16 7.48 35.67 -13.16
CA ILE A 16 7.20 34.38 -13.81
C ILE A 16 8.02 33.27 -13.16
N GLY A 17 9.32 33.48 -12.96
CA GLY A 17 10.21 32.52 -12.31
C GLY A 17 9.73 32.11 -10.92
N VAL A 18 9.33 33.06 -10.09
CA VAL A 18 8.79 32.80 -8.75
C VAL A 18 7.47 32.03 -8.82
N THR A 19 6.60 32.34 -9.78
CA THR A 19 5.32 31.64 -9.94
C THR A 19 5.52 30.19 -10.41
N VAL A 20 6.46 29.96 -11.34
CA VAL A 20 6.82 28.61 -11.80
C VAL A 20 7.44 27.81 -10.65
N LEU A 21 8.36 28.40 -9.90
CA LEU A 21 8.98 27.75 -8.73
C LEU A 21 7.95 27.43 -7.65
N GLY A 22 7.06 28.37 -7.31
CA GLY A 22 5.98 28.16 -6.36
C GLY A 22 5.03 27.05 -6.82
N SER A 23 4.64 27.05 -8.10
CA SER A 23 3.78 26.01 -8.68
C SER A 23 4.46 24.64 -8.65
N ALA A 24 5.75 24.57 -8.98
CA ALA A 24 6.53 23.34 -8.91
C ALA A 24 6.67 22.82 -7.48
N ALA A 25 6.87 23.72 -6.50
CA ALA A 25 6.95 23.36 -5.09
C ALA A 25 5.62 22.76 -4.59
N ILE A 26 4.48 23.40 -4.90
CA ILE A 26 3.15 22.88 -4.59
C ILE A 26 2.95 21.50 -5.24
N TRP A 27 3.33 21.36 -6.51
CA TRP A 27 3.20 20.10 -7.25
C TRP A 27 4.06 18.97 -6.66
N LEU A 28 5.26 19.27 -6.16
CA LEU A 28 6.13 18.28 -5.52
C LEU A 28 5.63 17.86 -4.14
N MET A 29 4.92 18.76 -3.44
CA MET A 29 4.33 18.53 -2.12
C MET A 29 2.94 17.88 -2.16
N ASP A 30 2.36 17.72 -3.35
CA ASP A 30 1.07 17.06 -3.56
C ASP A 30 1.02 15.67 -2.88
N GLU A 31 0.15 15.56 -1.88
CA GLU A 31 -0.01 14.42 -0.98
C GLU A 31 -0.26 13.13 -1.76
N GLU A 32 -1.15 13.18 -2.75
CA GLU A 32 -1.51 12.03 -3.57
C GLU A 32 -0.29 11.51 -4.34
N ARG A 33 0.49 12.42 -4.92
CA ARG A 33 1.72 12.06 -5.65
C ARG A 33 2.78 11.51 -4.72
N ARG A 34 2.90 12.03 -3.50
CA ARG A 34 3.85 11.52 -2.49
C ARG A 34 3.49 10.09 -2.09
N ILE A 35 2.22 9.84 -1.74
CA ILE A 35 1.75 8.49 -1.37
C ILE A 35 1.93 7.52 -2.55
N ARG A 36 1.51 7.88 -3.77
CA ARG A 36 1.67 7.03 -4.95
C ARG A 36 3.14 6.70 -5.25
N ARG A 37 4.05 7.67 -5.12
CA ARG A 37 5.50 7.43 -5.27
C ARG A 37 6.05 6.52 -4.18
N ALA A 38 5.61 6.70 -2.93
CA ALA A 38 6.02 5.85 -1.82
C ALA A 38 5.54 4.40 -2.00
N LEU A 39 4.26 4.22 -2.34
CA LEU A 39 3.69 2.90 -2.66
C LEU A 39 4.42 2.25 -3.83
N LYS A 40 4.73 2.98 -4.90
CA LYS A 40 5.49 2.45 -6.05
C LYS A 40 6.84 1.86 -5.64
N ARG A 41 7.55 2.49 -4.70
CA ARG A 41 8.85 2.01 -4.20
C ARG A 41 8.70 0.70 -3.43
N VAL A 42 7.75 0.64 -2.50
CA VAL A 42 7.54 -0.51 -1.61
C VAL A 42 6.96 -1.71 -2.35
N LEU A 43 6.01 -1.45 -3.26
CA LEU A 43 5.35 -2.49 -4.06
C LEU A 43 6.19 -3.01 -5.24
N LYS A 44 7.42 -2.50 -5.41
CA LYS A 44 8.36 -2.85 -6.49
C LYS A 44 7.76 -2.71 -7.90
N GLY A 45 6.86 -1.75 -8.09
CA GLY A 45 6.12 -1.56 -9.34
C GLY A 45 5.04 -0.50 -9.20
N ALA A 46 4.43 -0.09 -10.32
CA ALA A 46 3.32 0.84 -10.27
C ALA A 46 2.12 0.16 -9.59
N PRO A 47 1.51 0.75 -8.55
CA PRO A 47 0.33 0.16 -7.93
C PRO A 47 -0.82 0.15 -8.92
N GLU A 48 -1.42 -1.03 -9.12
CA GLU A 48 -2.53 -1.25 -10.07
C GLU A 48 -3.86 -0.76 -9.49
N ALA A 49 -4.00 -0.81 -8.16
CA ALA A 49 -5.11 -0.23 -7.43
C ALA A 49 -4.58 0.58 -6.26
N VAL A 50 -5.06 1.81 -6.11
CA VAL A 50 -4.74 2.70 -4.98
C VAL A 50 -6.05 3.29 -4.48
N ILE A 51 -6.19 3.38 -3.16
CA ILE A 51 -7.19 4.20 -2.49
C ILE A 51 -6.48 5.12 -1.52
N LEU A 52 -6.91 6.38 -1.48
CA LEU A 52 -6.31 7.41 -0.64
C LEU A 52 -7.39 7.99 0.26
N ALA A 53 -7.00 8.44 1.44
CA ALA A 53 -7.81 9.24 2.32
C ALA A 53 -7.34 10.70 2.18
N PRO A 54 -7.97 11.52 1.31
CA PRO A 54 -7.44 12.83 0.97
C PRO A 54 -7.37 13.74 2.19
N GLY A 55 -6.25 14.45 2.36
CA GLY A 55 -6.03 15.39 3.45
C GLY A 55 -5.71 14.72 4.79
N ARG A 56 -5.39 13.42 4.80
CA ARG A 56 -5.11 12.64 6.02
C ARG A 56 -3.76 11.92 5.96
N GLY A 57 -3.06 11.99 4.83
CA GLY A 57 -1.78 11.34 4.61
C GLY A 57 -1.86 9.82 4.57
N ARG A 58 -3.06 9.23 4.43
CA ARG A 58 -3.27 7.78 4.50
C ARG A 58 -3.67 7.21 3.16
N GLY A 59 -3.22 5.99 2.88
CA GLY A 59 -3.57 5.31 1.63
C GLY A 59 -3.26 3.83 1.68
N ALA A 60 -3.82 3.08 0.76
CA ALA A 60 -3.53 1.68 0.56
C ALA A 60 -3.40 1.38 -0.94
N GLY A 61 -2.55 0.42 -1.29
CA GLY A 61 -2.36 0.03 -2.68
C GLY A 61 -2.05 -1.45 -2.85
N PHE A 62 -2.50 -1.98 -3.99
CA PHE A 62 -2.17 -3.31 -4.46
C PHE A 62 -1.23 -3.24 -5.66
N ASN A 63 -0.33 -4.20 -5.74
CA ASN A 63 0.35 -4.59 -6.96
C ASN A 63 0.08 -6.08 -7.19
N PHE A 64 -0.86 -6.38 -8.09
CA PHE A 64 -1.29 -7.75 -8.36
C PHE A 64 -0.20 -8.54 -9.09
N SER A 65 0.63 -7.87 -9.89
CA SER A 65 1.78 -8.49 -10.57
C SER A 65 2.85 -8.99 -9.60
N THR A 66 3.11 -8.29 -8.49
CA THR A 66 4.09 -8.71 -7.48
C THR A 66 3.47 -9.46 -6.30
N GLY A 67 2.14 -9.59 -6.25
CA GLY A 67 1.44 -10.20 -5.12
C GLY A 67 1.61 -9.44 -3.80
N ALA A 68 1.86 -8.13 -3.87
CA ALA A 68 2.14 -7.29 -2.72
C ALA A 68 1.02 -6.27 -2.50
N MET A 69 0.84 -5.92 -1.24
CA MET A 69 -0.02 -4.83 -0.78
C MET A 69 0.79 -3.92 0.13
N ALA A 70 0.41 -2.66 0.23
CA ALA A 70 1.00 -1.77 1.22
C ALA A 70 -0.02 -0.76 1.69
N VAL A 71 0.10 -0.38 2.95
CA VAL A 71 -0.64 0.71 3.56
C VAL A 71 0.35 1.82 3.92
N ALA A 72 -0.09 3.06 3.84
CA ALA A 72 0.73 4.24 4.00
C ALA A 72 0.08 5.21 4.99
N TRP A 73 0.94 5.85 5.80
CA TRP A 73 0.62 6.97 6.68
C TRP A 73 1.55 8.14 6.39
N ASP A 74 1.29 9.28 7.01
CA ASP A 74 2.13 10.48 6.96
C ASP A 74 2.49 10.89 5.53
N SER A 75 1.50 10.86 4.63
CA SER A 75 1.67 11.19 3.21
C SER A 75 2.74 10.33 2.50
N GLY A 76 2.87 9.06 2.93
CA GLY A 76 3.88 8.13 2.44
C GLY A 76 5.24 8.25 3.14
N GLY A 77 5.30 8.89 4.32
CA GLY A 77 6.47 8.87 5.21
C GLY A 77 6.66 7.53 5.90
N TRP A 78 5.56 6.88 6.29
CA TRP A 78 5.56 5.54 6.88
C TRP A 78 4.74 4.59 6.03
N LEU A 79 5.27 3.39 5.76
CA LEU A 79 4.59 2.35 5.00
C LEU A 79 4.76 1.00 5.65
N LEU A 80 3.70 0.19 5.63
CA LEU A 80 3.75 -1.21 6.00
C LEU A 80 3.45 -2.05 4.75
N PRO A 81 4.45 -2.78 4.20
CA PRO A 81 4.21 -3.77 3.17
C PRO A 81 3.59 -5.03 3.77
N TYR A 82 2.62 -5.57 3.05
CA TYR A 82 2.02 -6.87 3.29
C TYR A 82 2.12 -7.70 2.02
N ARG A 83 2.11 -9.01 2.18
CA ARG A 83 1.76 -9.88 1.07
C ARG A 83 0.25 -9.81 0.84
N ILE A 84 -0.17 -10.03 -0.40
CA ILE A 84 -1.58 -9.92 -0.74
C ILE A 84 -2.44 -11.03 -0.10
N ASP A 85 -1.82 -12.16 0.26
CA ASP A 85 -2.46 -13.28 0.97
C ASP A 85 -2.68 -13.00 2.46
N GLU A 86 -1.91 -12.11 3.07
CA GLU A 86 -2.09 -11.63 4.45
C GLU A 86 -3.34 -10.75 4.61
N LEU A 87 -3.96 -10.30 3.53
CA LEU A 87 -5.27 -9.66 3.59
C LEU A 87 -6.32 -10.71 3.97
N VAL A 88 -6.98 -10.49 5.10
CA VAL A 88 -8.07 -11.33 5.63
C VAL A 88 -9.42 -10.80 5.17
N GLY A 89 -9.58 -9.47 5.17
CA GLY A 89 -10.85 -8.84 4.84
C GLY A 89 -10.77 -7.33 4.66
N ALA A 90 -11.89 -6.76 4.26
CA ALA A 90 -12.09 -5.33 4.18
C ALA A 90 -13.55 -4.97 4.49
N GLU A 91 -13.74 -3.86 5.19
CA GLU A 91 -15.03 -3.41 5.70
C GLU A 91 -15.26 -1.94 5.34
N LEU A 92 -16.46 -1.64 4.84
CA LEU A 92 -16.95 -0.29 4.64
C LEU A 92 -17.83 0.09 5.81
N ILE A 93 -17.35 1.06 6.59
CA ILE A 93 -18.01 1.58 7.77
C ILE A 93 -18.52 2.98 7.45
N VAL A 94 -19.81 3.21 7.66
CA VAL A 94 -20.45 4.52 7.52
C VAL A 94 -21.11 4.87 8.83
N ASP A 95 -20.74 6.01 9.42
CA ASP A 95 -21.26 6.49 10.70
C ASP A 95 -21.23 5.43 11.84
N GLY A 96 -20.19 4.59 11.83
CA GLY A 96 -19.99 3.51 12.81
C GLY A 96 -20.72 2.20 12.48
N GLN A 97 -21.48 2.13 11.39
CA GLN A 97 -22.16 0.92 10.93
C GLN A 97 -21.42 0.27 9.77
N ILE A 98 -21.19 -1.05 9.84
CA ILE A 98 -20.63 -1.84 8.73
C ILE A 98 -21.71 -2.03 7.67
N LEU A 99 -21.65 -1.24 6.59
CA LEU A 99 -22.61 -1.33 5.48
C LEU A 99 -22.27 -2.43 4.50
N ALA A 100 -20.99 -2.61 4.18
CA ALA A 100 -20.52 -3.68 3.32
C ALA A 100 -19.24 -4.30 3.90
N ARG A 101 -19.06 -5.61 3.70
CA ARG A 101 -17.83 -6.29 4.13
C ARG A 101 -17.51 -7.48 3.24
N VAL A 102 -16.23 -7.78 3.18
CA VAL A 102 -15.69 -8.95 2.49
C VAL A 102 -14.65 -9.57 3.40
N HIS A 103 -14.81 -10.84 3.72
CA HIS A 103 -13.86 -11.62 4.52
C HIS A 103 -13.58 -12.94 3.83
N ARG A 104 -12.38 -13.48 4.00
CA ARG A 104 -12.01 -14.78 3.45
C ARG A 104 -12.90 -15.88 4.03
N GLY A 105 -13.51 -16.68 3.16
CA GLY A 105 -14.39 -17.78 3.56
C GLY A 105 -15.81 -17.38 3.95
N GLU A 106 -16.13 -16.09 4.02
CA GLU A 106 -17.48 -15.60 4.29
C GLU A 106 -18.18 -15.14 2.99
N PRO A 107 -19.52 -15.26 2.89
CA PRO A 107 -20.27 -14.60 1.83
C PRO A 107 -20.11 -13.08 1.96
N ARG A 108 -19.86 -12.39 0.85
CA ARG A 108 -19.81 -10.92 0.82
C ARG A 108 -21.14 -10.35 1.30
N LYS A 109 -21.07 -9.34 2.17
CA LYS A 109 -22.18 -8.42 2.44
C LYS A 109 -22.10 -7.28 1.42
N PRO A 110 -22.94 -7.26 0.36
CA PRO A 110 -22.93 -6.17 -0.62
C PRO A 110 -23.44 -4.87 0.00
N LEU A 111 -23.23 -3.76 -0.71
CA LEU A 111 -23.83 -2.48 -0.36
C LEU A 111 -25.28 -2.48 -0.88
N ASP A 112 -26.25 -2.58 0.01
CA ASP A 112 -27.67 -2.72 -0.35
C ASP A 112 -28.37 -1.38 -0.64
N HIS A 113 -27.86 -0.29 -0.07
CA HIS A 113 -28.48 1.04 -0.15
C HIS A 113 -27.48 2.11 -0.56
N GLY A 114 -27.95 3.08 -1.34
CA GLY A 114 -27.21 4.31 -1.60
C GLY A 114 -27.12 5.14 -0.32
N VAL A 115 -25.93 5.67 -0.04
CA VAL A 115 -25.71 6.59 1.08
C VAL A 115 -25.71 8.00 0.51
N GLU A 116 -26.79 8.75 0.75
CA GLU A 116 -26.89 10.15 0.33
C GLU A 116 -26.21 11.09 1.32
N HIS A 117 -26.28 10.77 2.61
CA HIS A 117 -25.71 11.55 3.70
C HIS A 117 -24.91 10.64 4.63
N ALA A 118 -23.69 11.05 4.95
CA ALA A 118 -22.85 10.40 5.95
C ALA A 118 -21.93 11.43 6.62
N ALA A 119 -21.78 11.33 7.93
CA ALA A 119 -20.83 12.14 8.67
C ALA A 119 -19.40 11.57 8.57
N ARG A 120 -19.25 10.25 8.40
CA ARG A 120 -17.97 9.56 8.27
C ARG A 120 -18.11 8.35 7.36
N VAL A 121 -17.16 8.22 6.43
CA VAL A 121 -16.99 7.02 5.60
C VAL A 121 -15.58 6.51 5.79
N THR A 122 -15.45 5.29 6.29
CA THR A 122 -14.18 4.64 6.59
C THR A 122 -14.09 3.31 5.86
N LEU A 123 -12.98 3.07 5.17
CA LEU A 123 -12.62 1.76 4.68
C LEU A 123 -11.59 1.15 5.64
N ARG A 124 -11.94 0.05 6.28
CA ARG A 124 -11.05 -0.73 7.14
C ARG A 124 -10.50 -1.92 6.38
N LEU A 125 -9.20 -2.14 6.49
CA LEU A 125 -8.50 -3.30 5.96
C LEU A 125 -8.08 -4.17 7.14
N VAL A 126 -8.27 -5.49 7.02
CA VAL A 126 -7.97 -6.44 8.08
C VAL A 126 -6.90 -7.41 7.58
N PHE A 127 -5.85 -7.57 8.36
CA PHE A 127 -4.66 -8.36 8.02
C PHE A 127 -4.43 -9.48 9.03
N ASP A 128 -3.77 -10.54 8.58
CA ASP A 128 -3.23 -11.61 9.42
C ASP A 128 -1.86 -11.21 9.99
N ASP A 129 -1.82 -10.05 10.66
CA ASP A 129 -0.63 -9.53 11.35
C ASP A 129 -0.99 -9.20 12.81
N PRO A 130 -0.40 -9.88 13.80
CA PRO A 130 -0.70 -9.62 15.21
C PRO A 130 -0.27 -8.23 15.70
N HIS A 131 0.68 -7.57 15.04
CA HIS A 131 1.14 -6.23 15.45
C HIS A 131 0.26 -5.13 14.89
N HIS A 132 -0.21 -5.30 13.66
CA HIS A 132 -1.00 -4.32 12.92
C HIS A 132 -2.17 -5.01 12.21
N PRO A 133 -3.17 -5.49 12.98
CA PRO A 133 -4.25 -6.32 12.44
C PRO A 133 -5.25 -5.52 11.60
N ASP A 134 -5.33 -4.21 11.79
CA ASP A 134 -6.28 -3.35 11.11
C ASP A 134 -5.68 -2.03 10.60
N PHE A 135 -6.24 -1.53 9.50
CA PHE A 135 -5.90 -0.24 8.94
C PHE A 135 -7.14 0.50 8.47
N ASP A 136 -7.47 1.58 9.18
CA ASP A 136 -8.59 2.45 8.85
C ASP A 136 -8.17 3.58 7.89
N LEU A 137 -8.96 3.77 6.83
CA LEU A 137 -8.88 4.91 5.92
C LEU A 137 -10.18 5.70 5.97
N ASP A 138 -10.13 6.90 6.56
CA ASP A 138 -11.26 7.82 6.56
C ASP A 138 -11.37 8.53 5.19
N LEU A 139 -12.18 7.96 4.31
CA LEU A 139 -12.41 8.49 2.98
C LEU A 139 -13.24 9.77 3.00
N TRP A 140 -14.14 9.93 3.97
CA TRP A 140 -14.96 11.12 4.17
C TRP A 140 -15.14 11.45 5.65
N LEU A 141 -15.13 12.74 6.01
CA LEU A 141 -15.59 13.26 7.29
C LEU A 141 -16.43 14.53 7.05
N ALA A 142 -17.44 14.76 7.87
CA ALA A 142 -18.15 16.03 7.93
C ALA A 142 -17.16 17.17 8.18
N GLY A 143 -17.29 18.26 7.42
CA GLY A 143 -16.31 19.35 7.38
C GLY A 143 -15.23 19.20 6.29
N ASP A 144 -15.30 18.15 5.46
CA ASP A 144 -14.48 18.03 4.25
C ASP A 144 -15.10 18.77 3.04
N GLU A 145 -16.35 19.23 3.12
CA GLU A 145 -17.12 19.85 2.03
C GLU A 145 -16.43 21.12 1.50
N THR A 146 -15.81 21.89 2.39
CA THR A 146 -15.10 23.14 2.04
C THR A 146 -13.65 22.91 1.62
N ARG A 147 -13.07 21.76 1.97
CA ARG A 147 -11.68 21.40 1.66
C ARG A 147 -11.56 20.63 0.35
N ARG A 148 -12.63 20.04 -0.15
CA ARG A 148 -12.62 19.13 -1.31
C ARG A 148 -13.50 19.66 -2.43
N ARG A 149 -12.88 20.09 -3.53
CA ARG A 149 -13.61 20.61 -4.71
C ARG A 149 -14.43 19.56 -5.46
N THR A 150 -14.33 18.26 -5.14
CA THR A 150 -14.92 17.19 -5.99
C THR A 150 -15.23 15.88 -5.24
N SER A 151 -15.48 15.92 -3.93
CA SER A 151 -15.81 14.72 -3.16
C SER A 151 -17.11 14.95 -2.42
N SER A 152 -18.05 14.03 -2.59
CA SER A 152 -19.25 13.91 -1.76
C SER A 152 -19.17 12.62 -0.92
N PRO A 153 -19.98 12.47 0.15
CA PRO A 153 -20.02 11.23 0.92
C PRO A 153 -20.39 10.03 0.03
N SER A 154 -21.28 10.21 -0.94
CA SER A 154 -21.69 9.16 -1.87
C SER A 154 -20.55 8.75 -2.81
N ASP A 155 -19.73 9.69 -3.29
CA ASP A 155 -18.53 9.37 -4.09
C ASP A 155 -17.53 8.53 -3.29
N ALA A 156 -17.31 8.89 -2.02
CA ALA A 156 -16.43 8.14 -1.13
C ALA A 156 -16.93 6.72 -0.88
N VAL A 157 -18.23 6.54 -0.68
CA VAL A 157 -18.86 5.22 -0.54
C VAL A 157 -18.73 4.40 -1.83
N GLN A 158 -18.93 5.01 -2.99
CA GLN A 158 -18.76 4.33 -4.28
C GLN A 158 -17.30 3.92 -4.52
N GLU A 159 -16.34 4.78 -4.19
CA GLU A 159 -14.92 4.47 -4.28
C GLU A 159 -14.54 3.30 -3.35
N ALA A 160 -15.01 3.34 -2.11
CA ALA A 160 -14.82 2.26 -1.15
C ALA A 160 -15.41 0.94 -1.67
N ASN A 161 -16.63 0.96 -2.23
CA ASN A 161 -17.28 -0.23 -2.77
C ASN A 161 -16.53 -0.80 -3.99
N ARG A 162 -16.01 0.06 -4.87
CA ARG A 162 -15.13 -0.38 -5.98
C ARG A 162 -13.86 -1.05 -5.45
N TRP A 163 -13.29 -0.50 -4.37
CA TRP A 163 -12.09 -1.08 -3.76
C TRP A 163 -12.39 -2.39 -3.03
N LEU A 164 -13.52 -2.50 -2.33
CA LEU A 164 -14.02 -3.75 -1.74
C LEU A 164 -14.21 -4.85 -2.79
N ALA A 165 -14.75 -4.53 -3.96
CA ALA A 165 -14.89 -5.50 -5.05
C ALA A 165 -13.51 -6.02 -5.54
N ARG A 166 -12.47 -5.18 -5.52
CA ARG A 166 -11.09 -5.62 -5.83
C ARG A 166 -10.53 -6.50 -4.72
N ALA A 167 -10.73 -6.13 -3.46
CA ALA A 167 -10.35 -6.97 -2.32
C ALA A 167 -11.06 -8.33 -2.37
N GLU A 168 -12.35 -8.37 -2.71
CA GLU A 168 -13.09 -9.61 -2.94
C GLU A 168 -12.48 -10.48 -4.04
N ALA A 169 -12.13 -9.88 -5.19
CA ALA A 169 -11.50 -10.61 -6.27
C ALA A 169 -10.14 -11.21 -5.86
N VAL A 170 -9.42 -10.58 -4.93
CA VAL A 170 -8.20 -11.10 -4.32
C VAL A 170 -8.51 -12.23 -3.35
N LEU A 171 -9.46 -12.03 -2.43
CA LEU A 171 -9.78 -12.97 -1.34
C LEU A 171 -10.41 -14.27 -1.85
N ARG A 172 -11.08 -14.23 -3.00
CA ARG A 172 -11.60 -15.43 -3.68
C ARG A 172 -10.52 -16.30 -4.32
N ARG A 173 -9.31 -15.77 -4.53
CA ARG A 173 -8.21 -16.57 -5.08
C ARG A 173 -7.71 -17.55 -4.01
N PRO A 174 -7.44 -18.81 -4.38
CA PRO A 174 -6.81 -19.75 -3.46
C PRO A 174 -5.43 -19.23 -3.06
N ILE A 175 -5.13 -19.26 -1.77
CA ILE A 175 -3.81 -18.92 -1.25
C ILE A 175 -2.86 -20.02 -1.73
N ALA A 176 -1.83 -19.65 -2.50
CA ALA A 176 -0.75 -20.57 -2.79
C ALA A 176 -0.03 -20.87 -1.47
N PRO A 177 0.29 -22.16 -1.16
CA PRO A 177 0.99 -22.49 0.06
C PRO A 177 2.24 -21.63 0.20
N HIS A 178 2.38 -20.96 1.34
CA HIS A 178 3.62 -20.27 1.69
C HIS A 178 4.73 -21.31 1.73
N THR A 179 5.46 -21.45 0.63
CA THR A 179 6.77 -22.09 0.69
C THR A 179 7.63 -21.09 1.42
N LEU A 180 7.75 -21.28 2.74
CA LEU A 180 8.90 -20.79 3.46
C LEU A 180 10.09 -21.40 2.73
N THR A 181 10.71 -20.65 1.84
CA THR A 181 12.04 -20.98 1.35
C THR A 181 12.93 -20.90 2.58
N ARG A 182 13.00 -22.00 3.33
CA ARG A 182 14.07 -22.24 4.26
C ARG A 182 15.31 -22.02 3.42
N PRO A 183 16.18 -21.03 3.72
CA PRO A 183 17.46 -20.96 3.04
C PRO A 183 18.03 -22.36 3.13
N ALA A 184 18.37 -22.95 1.98
CA ALA A 184 19.03 -24.24 1.95
C ALA A 184 20.16 -24.12 2.97
N ALA A 185 20.06 -24.89 4.05
CA ALA A 185 21.20 -25.06 4.92
C ALA A 185 22.32 -25.45 3.95
N ALA A 186 23.36 -24.62 3.88
CA ALA A 186 24.55 -24.98 3.14
C ALA A 186 24.88 -26.40 3.60
N GLU A 187 24.84 -27.36 2.67
CA GLU A 187 25.38 -28.68 2.94
C GLU A 187 26.80 -28.43 3.41
N ASP A 188 27.03 -28.66 4.71
CA ASP A 188 28.40 -28.72 5.24
C ASP A 188 29.12 -29.73 4.36
N PRO A 189 30.25 -29.37 3.72
CA PRO A 189 30.99 -30.32 2.91
C PRO A 189 31.36 -31.49 3.82
N ALA A 190 30.90 -32.69 3.43
CA ALA A 190 31.16 -33.93 4.13
C ALA A 190 32.65 -34.00 4.49
N GLU A 191 32.93 -34.03 5.79
CA GLU A 191 34.25 -34.25 6.35
C GLU A 191 34.75 -35.60 5.79
N PRO A 192 35.91 -35.65 5.11
CA PRO A 192 36.42 -36.90 4.59
C PRO A 192 36.73 -37.83 5.77
N ASP A 193 36.13 -39.02 5.76
CA ASP A 193 36.48 -40.14 6.64
C ASP A 193 37.97 -40.47 6.42
N ASP A 194 38.85 -39.89 7.23
CA ASP A 194 40.22 -40.35 7.43
C ASP A 194 40.16 -41.62 8.32
N GLU A 195 39.64 -42.71 7.75
CA GLU A 195 39.78 -44.05 8.33
C GLU A 195 41.16 -44.59 7.91
N PRO A 196 42.14 -44.76 8.83
CA PRO A 196 43.46 -45.24 8.45
C PRO A 196 43.36 -46.70 8.00
N PRO A 197 44.12 -47.10 6.96
CA PRO A 197 44.06 -48.46 6.45
C PRO A 197 44.57 -49.44 7.51
N PHE A 198 43.74 -50.45 7.79
CA PHE A 198 44.12 -51.66 8.51
C PHE A 198 45.41 -52.24 7.90
N TYR A 199 46.53 -52.18 8.63
CA TYR A 199 47.69 -53.02 8.34
C TYR A 199 47.40 -54.44 8.82
N LEU A 200 47.07 -55.32 7.87
CA LEU A 200 47.26 -56.75 8.01
C LEU A 200 48.71 -57.05 7.61
N ASP A 201 49.62 -57.11 8.58
CA ASP A 201 50.87 -57.85 8.39
C ASP A 201 50.67 -59.27 8.97
N GLN A 202 50.48 -60.18 8.03
CA GLN A 202 50.75 -61.60 8.17
C GLN A 202 52.27 -61.83 8.27
N ASP A 203 52.60 -63.03 8.73
CA ASP A 203 53.90 -63.73 8.66
C ASP A 203 54.64 -63.79 10.02
N GLU A 204 54.45 -64.87 10.80
CA GLU A 204 55.11 -66.18 10.67
C GLU A 204 56.52 -66.25 11.29
N ARG A 205 56.71 -67.29 12.12
CA ARG A 205 57.97 -67.85 12.69
C ARG A 205 58.43 -67.16 13.99
N PHE A 206 58.56 -67.85 15.13
CA PHE A 206 59.24 -69.13 15.40
C PHE A 206 58.57 -69.95 16.50
#